data_AF-A0A929DD99-F1
#
_entry.id   AF-A0A929DD99-F1
#
_cell.length_a   1.000
_cell.length_b   1.000
_cell.length_c   1.000
_cell.angle_alpha   90.00
_cell.angle_beta   90.00
_cell.angle_gamma   90.00
#
_symmetry.space_group_name_H-M   'P 1'
#
loop_
_entity.id
_entity.type
_entity.pdbx_description
1 polymer ?
#
loop_
_entity_poly.entity_id
_entity_poly.type
_entity_poly.pdbx_seq_one_letter_code
_entity_poly.pdbx_strand_id
1 'polypeptide(L)'
;MNPESRFTYDVFLVGVGGQGVLTIGDLITEAATRQEIPASFYPTKGMAQRGGFVKVQLRLGRETVGPNIPEKGADLVIAMEVSEALKAVRFVKPGGDFLLLGHVWAPTAVMLGKAPYPTLDQVKEQVREAGATLHHLDPEKMPLYEGTPVAANVYVLGAAIGHTGLGEVLDPSEMARTVQERWKKAAERNAYAFQAGVEATLTG
;
A
#
# COMPACT_ATOMS: atom_id res chain seq x y z
N MET A 1 -2.44 1.11 31.05
CA MET A 1 -2.59 1.83 29.76
C MET A 1 -3.99 2.43 29.74
N ASN A 2 -4.11 3.72 29.44
CA ASN A 2 -5.40 4.42 29.39
C ASN A 2 -6.18 3.95 28.13
N PRO A 3 -7.40 3.40 28.27
CA PRO A 3 -8.21 2.95 27.12
C PRO A 3 -8.65 4.08 26.17
N GLU A 4 -8.46 5.35 26.53
CA GLU A 4 -8.88 6.52 25.74
C GLU A 4 -7.87 7.01 24.68
N SER A 5 -6.68 6.44 24.62
CA SER A 5 -5.68 6.76 23.57
C SER A 5 -5.71 5.70 22.45
N ARG A 6 -6.85 5.51 21.79
CA ARG A 6 -6.91 4.64 20.60
C ARG A 6 -6.44 5.41 19.37
N PHE A 7 -5.28 5.02 18.84
CA PHE A 7 -4.79 5.52 17.55
C PHE A 7 -5.77 5.14 16.44
N THR A 8 -6.27 6.13 15.70
CA THR A 8 -7.03 5.88 14.47
C THR A 8 -6.11 6.07 13.27
N TYR A 9 -6.17 5.14 12.32
CA TYR A 9 -5.32 5.20 11.13
C TYR A 9 -6.08 4.65 9.90
N ASP A 10 -6.30 5.51 8.92
CA ASP A 10 -7.06 5.21 7.71
C ASP A 10 -6.08 5.02 6.53
N VAL A 11 -6.11 3.83 5.90
CA VAL A 11 -5.24 3.46 4.78
C VAL A 11 -6.06 3.34 3.49
N PHE A 12 -5.62 4.02 2.44
CA PHE A 12 -6.23 3.95 1.11
C PHE A 12 -5.27 3.24 0.13
N LEU A 13 -5.62 2.04 -0.30
CA LEU A 13 -4.79 1.25 -1.20
C LEU A 13 -5.39 1.24 -2.61
N VAL A 14 -4.55 1.43 -3.62
CA VAL A 14 -4.94 1.35 -5.04
C VAL A 14 -3.93 0.58 -5.88
N GLY A 15 -4.42 0.00 -6.95
CA GLY A 15 -3.61 -0.63 -7.97
C GLY A 15 -4.47 -1.29 -9.04
N VAL A 16 -3.86 -2.16 -9.83
CA VAL A 16 -4.54 -2.95 -10.85
C VAL A 16 -4.64 -4.42 -10.44
N GLY A 17 -5.62 -5.13 -11.02
CA GLY A 17 -5.85 -6.55 -10.78
C GLY A 17 -4.58 -7.39 -11.02
N GLY A 18 -4.18 -8.17 -10.01
CA GLY A 18 -2.98 -9.00 -10.02
C GLY A 18 -1.83 -8.49 -9.14
N GLN A 19 -1.86 -7.22 -8.71
CA GLN A 19 -0.78 -6.62 -7.90
C GLN A 19 -0.85 -6.92 -6.40
N GLY A 20 -1.83 -7.71 -5.94
CA GLY A 20 -1.94 -8.07 -4.52
C GLY A 20 -2.47 -6.98 -3.59
N VAL A 21 -3.15 -5.93 -4.10
CA VAL A 21 -3.73 -4.83 -3.29
C VAL A 21 -4.64 -5.36 -2.16
N LEU A 22 -5.51 -6.33 -2.47
CA LEU A 22 -6.38 -6.96 -1.47
C LEU A 22 -5.58 -7.72 -0.42
N THR A 23 -4.52 -8.39 -0.86
CA THR A 23 -3.65 -9.18 0.01
C THR A 23 -2.91 -8.30 1.00
N ILE A 24 -2.47 -7.10 0.60
CA ILE A 24 -1.90 -6.12 1.54
C ILE A 24 -2.95 -5.76 2.60
N GLY A 25 -4.18 -5.42 2.18
CA GLY A 25 -5.22 -5.06 3.12
C GLY A 25 -5.67 -6.20 4.04
N ASP A 26 -5.70 -7.44 3.55
CA ASP A 26 -5.98 -8.63 4.35
C ASP A 26 -4.91 -8.84 5.42
N LEU A 27 -3.61 -8.71 5.07
CA LEU A 27 -2.49 -8.84 6.01
C LEU A 27 -2.53 -7.75 7.08
N ILE A 28 -2.81 -6.50 6.69
CA ILE A 28 -2.97 -5.38 7.63
C ILE A 28 -4.12 -5.65 8.60
N THR A 29 -5.27 -6.11 8.09
CA THR A 29 -6.45 -6.41 8.91
C THR A 29 -6.20 -7.59 9.85
N GLU A 30 -5.51 -8.63 9.38
CA GLU A 30 -5.14 -9.78 10.18
C GLU A 30 -4.18 -9.40 11.31
N ALA A 31 -3.13 -8.62 11.02
CA ALA A 31 -2.18 -8.13 12.02
C ALA A 31 -2.85 -7.20 13.05
N ALA A 32 -3.76 -6.32 12.61
CA ALA A 32 -4.54 -5.47 13.50
C ALA A 32 -5.43 -6.29 14.44
N THR A 33 -6.11 -7.32 13.90
CA THR A 33 -6.98 -8.21 14.69
C THR A 33 -6.20 -8.97 15.76
N ARG A 34 -4.99 -9.45 15.43
CA ARG A 34 -4.10 -10.14 16.39
C ARG A 34 -3.62 -9.22 17.53
N GLN A 35 -3.62 -7.91 17.30
CA GLN A 35 -3.25 -6.88 18.26
C GLN A 35 -4.48 -6.23 18.94
N GLU A 36 -5.67 -6.82 18.77
CA GLU A 36 -6.93 -6.31 19.32
C GLU A 36 -7.28 -4.87 18.87
N ILE A 37 -6.75 -4.45 17.71
CA ILE A 37 -7.04 -3.17 17.09
C ILE A 37 -8.27 -3.35 16.18
N PRO A 38 -9.38 -2.60 16.41
CA PRO A 38 -10.53 -2.64 15.51
C PRO A 38 -10.11 -2.29 14.08
N ALA A 39 -10.47 -3.16 13.12
CA ALA A 39 -10.12 -2.98 11.73
C ALA A 39 -11.34 -3.21 10.83
N SER A 40 -11.65 -2.22 9.99
CA SER A 40 -12.68 -2.34 8.96
C SER A 40 -12.04 -2.39 7.56
N PHE A 41 -12.44 -3.38 6.76
CA PHE A 41 -11.87 -3.66 5.45
C PHE A 41 -12.93 -3.50 4.34
N TYR A 42 -12.74 -2.53 3.45
CA TYR A 42 -13.70 -2.21 2.38
C TYR A 42 -13.05 -2.29 0.99
N PRO A 43 -13.08 -3.46 0.33
CA PRO A 43 -12.51 -3.64 -1.00
C PRO A 43 -13.49 -3.19 -2.09
N THR A 44 -12.96 -2.70 -3.20
CA THR A 44 -13.70 -2.45 -4.45
C THR A 44 -12.86 -3.00 -5.60
N LYS A 45 -13.49 -3.80 -6.46
CA LYS A 45 -12.86 -4.36 -7.65
C LYS A 45 -13.65 -3.91 -8.88
N GLY A 46 -12.96 -3.38 -9.88
CA GLY A 46 -13.56 -3.16 -11.20
C GLY A 46 -13.98 -4.49 -11.84
N MET A 47 -14.87 -4.42 -12.84
CA MET A 47 -15.40 -5.60 -13.52
C MET A 47 -14.36 -6.38 -14.35
N ALA A 48 -13.20 -5.79 -14.63
CA ALA A 48 -12.14 -6.42 -15.42
C ALA A 48 -11.26 -7.35 -14.57
N GLN A 49 -11.10 -8.61 -15.01
CA GLN A 49 -10.32 -9.64 -14.30
C GLN A 49 -8.80 -9.39 -14.29
N ARG A 50 -8.25 -8.61 -15.23
CA ARG A 50 -6.83 -8.18 -15.29
C ARG A 50 -6.73 -6.74 -15.75
N GLY A 51 -5.80 -5.97 -15.17
CA GLY A 51 -5.63 -4.55 -15.49
C GLY A 51 -6.79 -3.64 -15.03
N GLY A 52 -7.81 -4.20 -14.39
CA GLY A 52 -8.91 -3.43 -13.80
C GLY A 52 -8.50 -2.75 -12.49
N PHE A 53 -9.07 -1.58 -12.22
CA PHE A 53 -8.89 -0.85 -10.98
C PHE A 53 -9.28 -1.69 -9.76
N VAL A 54 -8.41 -1.70 -8.76
CA VAL A 54 -8.65 -2.28 -7.44
C VAL A 54 -8.37 -1.22 -6.39
N LYS A 55 -9.30 -1.07 -5.46
CA LYS A 55 -9.17 -0.20 -4.29
C LYS A 55 -9.46 -0.96 -3.01
N VAL A 56 -8.76 -0.65 -1.93
CA VAL A 56 -9.13 -1.05 -0.57
C VAL A 56 -9.11 0.19 0.31
N GLN A 57 -10.11 0.34 1.17
CA GLN A 57 -10.12 1.32 2.24
C GLN A 57 -10.09 0.58 3.57
N LEU A 58 -9.04 0.81 4.36
CA LEU A 58 -8.87 0.26 5.70
C LEU A 58 -9.09 1.36 6.72
N ARG A 59 -9.80 1.03 7.79
CA ARG A 59 -10.03 1.94 8.92
C ARG A 59 -9.58 1.22 10.19
N LEU A 60 -8.49 1.69 10.80
CA LEU A 60 -7.92 1.08 12.00
C LEU A 60 -8.25 1.91 13.24
N GLY A 61 -8.45 1.25 14.38
CA GLY A 61 -8.68 1.88 15.69
C GLY A 61 -10.09 2.45 15.90
N ARG A 62 -11.03 2.18 15.00
CA ARG A 62 -12.43 2.66 15.07
C ARG A 62 -13.39 1.49 15.28
N GLU A 63 -14.20 1.53 16.34
CA GLU A 63 -15.18 0.47 16.61
C GLU A 63 -16.36 0.46 15.63
N THR A 64 -16.78 1.63 15.14
CA THR A 64 -17.85 1.76 14.15
C THR A 64 -17.53 2.90 13.20
N VAL A 65 -17.45 2.58 11.91
CA VAL A 65 -17.10 3.56 10.88
C VAL A 65 -17.73 3.19 9.54
N GLY A 66 -18.04 4.20 8.74
CA GLY A 66 -18.52 4.00 7.38
C GLY A 66 -17.39 3.58 6.41
N PRO A 67 -17.75 3.03 5.24
CA PRO A 67 -16.79 2.47 4.29
C PRO A 67 -15.90 3.50 3.59
N ASN A 68 -16.28 4.78 3.63
CA ASN A 68 -15.66 5.82 2.81
C ASN A 68 -14.66 6.64 3.62
N ILE A 69 -13.41 6.64 3.17
CA ILE A 69 -12.41 7.62 3.54
C ILE A 69 -12.69 8.87 2.68
N PRO A 70 -12.93 10.05 3.27
CA PRO A 70 -13.15 11.27 2.51
C PRO A 70 -11.87 11.70 1.79
N GLU A 71 -12.01 12.59 0.80
CA GLU A 71 -10.84 13.27 0.24
C GLU A 71 -10.05 13.97 1.36
N LYS A 72 -8.72 13.95 1.24
CA LYS A 72 -7.79 14.43 2.28
C LYS A 72 -7.97 13.77 3.65
N GLY A 73 -8.49 12.54 3.68
CA GLY A 73 -8.81 11.81 4.92
C GLY A 73 -7.91 10.62 5.24
N ALA A 74 -7.11 10.14 4.29
CA ALA A 74 -6.22 8.99 4.51
C ALA A 74 -4.94 9.43 5.20
N ASP A 75 -4.55 8.71 6.25
CA ASP A 75 -3.25 8.85 6.90
C ASP A 75 -2.14 8.29 6.00
N LEU A 76 -2.44 7.21 5.29
CA LEU A 76 -1.55 6.57 4.33
C LEU A 76 -2.28 6.24 3.03
N VAL A 77 -1.69 6.61 1.90
CA VAL A 77 -2.04 6.07 0.59
C VAL A 77 -0.96 5.09 0.14
N ILE A 78 -1.35 3.88 -0.27
CA ILE A 78 -0.45 2.89 -0.90
C ILE A 78 -0.90 2.72 -2.36
N ALA A 79 -0.07 3.13 -3.30
CA ALA A 79 -0.32 3.02 -4.72
C ALA A 79 0.67 2.06 -5.40
N MET A 80 0.12 1.00 -5.98
CA MET A 80 0.92 -0.02 -6.67
C MET A 80 1.20 0.32 -8.14
N GLU A 81 0.52 1.31 -8.71
CA GLU A 81 0.57 1.63 -10.14
C GLU A 81 0.44 3.15 -10.38
N VAL A 82 1.22 3.71 -11.31
CA VAL A 82 1.35 5.17 -11.54
C VAL A 82 0.02 5.86 -11.91
N SER A 83 -0.78 5.29 -12.81
CA SER A 83 -2.04 5.91 -13.21
C SER A 83 -3.10 5.90 -12.11
N GLU A 84 -3.13 4.83 -11.31
CA GLU A 84 -4.00 4.77 -10.15
C GLU A 84 -3.49 5.65 -9.01
N ALA A 85 -2.17 5.81 -8.87
CA ALA A 85 -1.55 6.73 -7.92
C ALA A 85 -2.05 8.16 -8.14
N LEU A 86 -2.01 8.66 -9.39
CA LEU A 86 -2.46 10.01 -9.72
C LEU A 86 -3.91 10.27 -9.29
N LYS A 87 -4.79 9.28 -9.47
CA LYS A 87 -6.19 9.37 -9.04
C LYS A 87 -6.35 9.33 -7.52
N ALA A 88 -5.44 8.68 -6.81
CA ALA A 88 -5.47 8.47 -5.38
C ALA A 88 -4.88 9.63 -4.56
N VAL A 89 -4.06 10.50 -5.16
CA VAL A 89 -3.46 11.67 -4.48
C VAL A 89 -4.51 12.48 -3.72
N ARG A 90 -5.70 12.69 -4.27
CA ARG A 90 -6.77 13.47 -3.61
C ARG A 90 -7.21 12.93 -2.23
N PHE A 91 -6.91 11.66 -1.91
CA PHE A 91 -7.34 11.03 -0.67
C PHE A 91 -6.32 11.19 0.46
N VAL A 92 -5.04 11.45 0.17
CA VAL A 92 -4.04 11.65 1.23
C VAL A 92 -4.28 12.97 1.94
N LYS A 93 -4.23 12.96 3.27
CA LYS A 93 -4.31 14.19 4.06
C LYS A 93 -2.99 14.98 3.96
N PRO A 94 -3.00 16.31 4.13
CA PRO A 94 -1.77 17.06 4.38
C PRO A 94 -1.03 16.51 5.60
N GLY A 95 0.28 16.28 5.46
CA GLY A 95 1.12 15.62 6.46
C GLY A 95 0.95 14.09 6.55
N GLY A 96 0.14 13.48 5.67
CA GLY A 96 0.06 12.03 5.53
C GLY A 96 1.16 11.45 4.65
N ASP A 97 1.23 10.13 4.61
CA ASP A 97 2.20 9.37 3.83
C ASP A 97 1.62 8.90 2.49
N PHE A 98 2.41 8.96 1.43
CA PHE A 98 2.07 8.43 0.10
C PHE A 98 3.15 7.47 -0.39
N LEU A 99 2.89 6.16 -0.29
CA LEU A 99 3.80 5.09 -0.73
C LEU A 99 3.47 4.64 -2.14
N LEU A 100 4.44 4.76 -3.06
CA LEU A 100 4.29 4.46 -4.48
C LEU A 100 5.31 3.42 -4.94
N LEU A 101 4.87 2.28 -5.48
CA LEU A 101 5.73 1.29 -6.16
C LEU A 101 6.12 1.71 -7.59
N GLY A 102 5.44 2.68 -8.19
CA GLY A 102 5.84 3.21 -9.50
C GLY A 102 5.70 2.24 -10.68
N HIS A 103 5.03 1.09 -10.51
CA HIS A 103 4.79 0.16 -11.62
C HIS A 103 3.92 0.82 -12.71
N VAL A 104 4.25 0.60 -13.98
CA VAL A 104 3.49 1.12 -15.12
C VAL A 104 2.72 -0.02 -15.79
N TRP A 105 1.39 0.08 -15.82
CA TRP A 105 0.54 -0.84 -16.58
C TRP A 105 -0.13 -0.11 -17.75
N ALA A 106 0.65 0.16 -18.80
CA ALA A 106 0.17 0.90 -19.97
C ALA A 106 -0.74 0.04 -20.87
N PRO A 107 -1.99 0.47 -21.16
CA PRO A 107 -2.83 -0.17 -22.17
C PRO A 107 -2.19 -0.12 -23.57
N THR A 108 -2.60 -1.03 -24.46
CA THR A 108 -2.07 -1.11 -25.83
C THR A 108 -2.11 0.24 -26.57
N ALA A 109 -3.17 1.03 -26.42
CA ALA A 109 -3.27 2.34 -27.06
C ALA A 109 -2.16 3.30 -26.62
N VAL A 110 -1.78 3.27 -25.34
CA VAL A 110 -0.68 4.07 -24.77
C VAL A 110 0.66 3.58 -25.31
N MET A 111 0.88 2.26 -25.30
CA MET A 111 2.11 1.66 -25.86
C MET A 111 2.30 1.99 -27.35
N LEU A 112 1.19 2.15 -28.08
CA LEU A 112 1.19 2.56 -29.50
C LEU A 112 1.25 4.09 -29.69
N GLY A 113 1.43 4.88 -28.63
CA GLY A 113 1.51 6.34 -28.68
C GLY A 113 0.18 7.05 -29.01
N LYS A 114 -0.95 6.34 -28.89
CA LYS A 114 -2.28 6.85 -29.26
C LYS A 114 -3.05 7.49 -28.09
N ALA A 115 -2.52 7.40 -26.88
CA ALA A 115 -3.09 8.02 -25.69
C ALA A 115 -1.97 8.39 -24.70
N PRO A 116 -2.12 9.50 -23.95
CA PRO A 116 -1.16 9.86 -22.91
C PRO A 116 -1.25 8.91 -21.72
N TYR A 117 -0.15 8.74 -21.01
CA TYR A 117 -0.08 8.11 -19.69
C TYR A 117 0.49 9.11 -18.69
N PRO A 118 0.02 9.12 -17.44
CA PRO A 118 0.64 9.95 -16.42
C PRO A 118 2.10 9.56 -16.21
N THR A 119 2.96 10.56 -16.12
CA THR A 119 4.38 10.34 -15.80
C THR A 119 4.54 10.17 -14.29
N LEU A 120 5.63 9.51 -13.89
CA LEU A 120 5.99 9.42 -12.47
C LEU A 120 6.12 10.82 -11.86
N ASP A 121 6.80 11.76 -12.54
CA ASP A 121 6.99 13.13 -12.06
C ASP A 121 5.67 13.87 -11.84
N GLN A 122 4.66 13.64 -12.69
CA GLN A 122 3.32 14.20 -12.48
C GLN A 122 2.70 13.70 -11.17
N VAL A 123 2.87 12.42 -10.83
CA VAL A 123 2.41 11.88 -9.54
C VAL A 123 3.19 12.52 -8.39
N LYS A 124 4.51 12.58 -8.48
CA LYS A 124 5.37 13.17 -7.44
C LYS A 124 4.97 14.62 -7.14
N GLU A 125 4.78 15.41 -8.18
CA GLU A 125 4.38 16.81 -8.05
C GLU A 125 3.02 16.96 -7.38
N GLN A 126 2.02 16.15 -7.79
CA GLN A 126 0.69 16.19 -7.18
C GLN A 126 0.72 15.76 -5.70
N VAL A 127 1.53 14.77 -5.33
CA VAL A 127 1.71 14.37 -3.92
C VAL A 127 2.31 15.51 -3.10
N ARG A 128 3.31 16.21 -3.65
CA ARG A 128 3.92 17.39 -3.03
C ARG A 128 2.91 18.54 -2.87
N GLU A 129 2.10 18.81 -3.89
CA GLU A 129 1.04 19.83 -3.84
C GLU A 129 -0.06 19.49 -2.82
N ALA A 130 -0.35 18.20 -2.62
CA ALA A 130 -1.27 17.74 -1.58
C ALA A 130 -0.69 17.90 -0.16
N GLY A 131 0.61 18.22 -0.03
CA GLY A 131 1.29 18.39 1.24
C GLY A 131 1.59 17.08 1.96
N ALA A 132 1.71 15.97 1.22
CA ALA A 132 2.02 14.65 1.76
C ALA A 132 3.50 14.28 1.58
N THR A 133 3.99 13.36 2.40
CA THR A 133 5.34 12.81 2.29
C THR A 133 5.33 11.70 1.25
N LEU A 134 6.10 11.89 0.17
CA LEU A 134 6.26 10.86 -0.86
C LEU A 134 7.29 9.81 -0.43
N HIS A 135 6.91 8.55 -0.61
CA HIS A 135 7.72 7.36 -0.41
C HIS A 135 7.74 6.57 -1.71
N HIS A 136 8.72 6.79 -2.60
CA HIS A 136 8.79 6.11 -3.88
C HIS A 136 9.75 4.92 -3.84
N LEU A 137 9.21 3.75 -4.14
CA LEU A 137 9.90 2.49 -4.41
C LEU A 137 10.03 2.30 -5.92
N ASP A 138 11.26 2.14 -6.39
CA ASP A 138 11.54 1.84 -7.79
C ASP A 138 11.29 0.34 -8.06
N PRO A 139 10.38 -0.02 -8.97
CA PRO A 139 10.04 -1.41 -9.22
C PRO A 139 11.21 -2.19 -9.83
N GLU A 140 12.15 -1.53 -10.50
CA GLU A 140 13.35 -2.16 -11.08
C GLU A 140 14.40 -2.52 -10.02
N LYS A 141 14.32 -1.90 -8.84
CA LYS A 141 15.25 -2.12 -7.72
C LYS A 141 14.73 -3.15 -6.71
N MET A 142 13.60 -3.79 -6.99
CA MET A 142 13.08 -4.84 -6.12
C MET A 142 14.09 -5.99 -6.01
N PRO A 143 14.31 -6.53 -4.81
CA PRO A 143 15.31 -7.55 -4.59
C PRO A 143 14.90 -8.90 -5.18
N LEU A 144 15.87 -9.78 -5.34
CA LEU A 144 15.68 -11.18 -5.69
C LEU A 144 15.88 -12.05 -4.45
N TYR A 145 15.05 -13.06 -4.30
CA TYR A 145 15.27 -14.17 -3.37
C TYR A 145 15.67 -15.39 -4.18
N GLU A 146 16.90 -15.89 -4.00
CA GLU A 146 17.42 -17.06 -4.72
C GLU A 146 17.28 -16.93 -6.25
N GLY A 147 17.56 -15.73 -6.78
CA GLY A 147 17.45 -15.44 -8.21
C GLY A 147 16.03 -15.22 -8.72
N THR A 148 15.00 -15.32 -7.86
CA THR A 148 13.60 -15.07 -8.21
C THR A 148 13.12 -13.74 -7.66
N PRO A 149 12.44 -12.87 -8.44
CA PRO A 149 11.89 -11.62 -7.93
C PRO A 149 11.00 -11.83 -6.71
N VAL A 150 11.13 -11.00 -5.68
CA VAL A 150 10.24 -11.08 -4.51
C VAL A 150 8.80 -10.68 -4.85
N ALA A 151 7.86 -11.01 -3.97
CA ALA A 151 6.47 -10.58 -4.13
C ALA A 151 6.34 -9.07 -3.86
N ALA A 152 6.00 -8.29 -4.89
CA ALA A 152 5.94 -6.83 -4.83
C ALA A 152 5.02 -6.29 -3.73
N ASN A 153 3.86 -6.92 -3.55
CA ASN A 153 2.91 -6.54 -2.52
C ASN A 153 3.45 -6.75 -1.10
N VAL A 154 4.23 -7.81 -0.88
CA VAL A 154 4.84 -8.09 0.43
C VAL A 154 6.00 -7.14 0.71
N TYR A 155 6.80 -6.84 -0.33
CA TYR A 155 7.86 -5.83 -0.26
C TYR A 155 7.31 -4.43 0.06
N VAL A 156 6.25 -4.01 -0.65
CA VAL A 156 5.56 -2.74 -0.38
C VAL A 156 4.96 -2.70 1.03
N LEU A 157 4.39 -3.81 1.51
CA LEU A 157 3.88 -3.88 2.89
C LEU A 157 5.01 -3.70 3.92
N GLY A 158 6.19 -4.29 3.68
CA GLY A 158 7.38 -4.05 4.49
C GLY A 158 7.77 -2.58 4.52
N ALA A 159 7.80 -1.93 3.36
CA ALA A 159 8.12 -0.51 3.27
C ALA A 159 7.07 0.38 3.96
N ALA A 160 5.79 0.03 3.87
CA ALA A 160 4.73 0.74 4.59
C ALA A 160 4.95 0.69 6.11
N ILE A 161 5.37 -0.47 6.64
CA ILE A 161 5.67 -0.62 8.07
C ILE A 161 6.95 0.12 8.47
N GLY A 162 8.01 0.05 7.66
CA GLY A 162 9.31 0.63 8.00
C GLY A 162 9.37 2.17 7.90
N HIS A 163 8.52 2.79 7.08
CA HIS A 163 8.72 4.19 6.68
C HIS A 163 7.50 5.10 6.80
N THR A 164 6.36 4.59 7.29
CA THR A 164 5.12 5.38 7.43
C THR A 164 4.58 5.24 8.85
N GLY A 165 3.61 6.08 9.21
CA GLY A 165 2.92 5.98 10.50
C GLY A 165 2.24 4.62 10.76
N LEU A 166 2.10 3.76 9.74
CA LEU A 166 1.53 2.41 9.91
C LEU A 166 2.35 1.54 10.86
N GLY A 167 3.68 1.69 10.89
CA GLY A 167 4.56 0.94 11.81
C GLY A 167 4.44 1.37 13.28
N GLU A 168 3.87 2.54 13.54
CA GLU A 168 3.54 3.00 14.89
C GLU A 168 2.19 2.42 15.37
N VAL A 169 1.31 2.08 14.42
CA VAL A 169 -0.02 1.52 14.68
C VAL A 169 0.02 0.01 14.78
N LEU A 170 0.85 -0.65 13.98
CA LEU A 170 0.98 -2.11 13.92
C LEU A 170 2.40 -2.51 14.26
N ASP A 171 2.55 -3.36 15.27
CA ASP A 171 3.85 -3.91 15.65
C ASP A 171 4.54 -4.58 14.44
N PRO A 172 5.76 -4.13 14.05
CA PRO A 172 6.48 -4.69 12.91
C PRO A 172 6.79 -6.19 13.03
N SER A 173 7.02 -6.68 14.25
CA SER A 173 7.29 -8.10 14.51
C SER A 173 6.02 -8.95 14.34
N GLU A 174 4.87 -8.44 14.77
CA GLU A 174 3.58 -9.10 14.52
C GLU A 174 3.20 -9.08 13.03
N MET A 175 3.54 -8.01 12.31
CA MET A 175 3.36 -7.99 10.86
C MET A 175 4.26 -9.02 10.16
N ALA A 176 5.55 -9.08 10.53
CA ALA A 176 6.48 -10.07 9.99
C ALA A 176 5.99 -11.50 10.24
N ARG A 177 5.52 -11.79 11.46
CA ARG A 177 4.93 -13.08 11.84
C ARG A 177 3.70 -13.41 11.00
N THR A 178 2.81 -12.44 10.80
CA THR A 178 1.59 -12.60 9.98
C THR A 178 1.95 -12.94 8.53
N VAL A 179 2.96 -12.27 7.95
CA VAL A 179 3.47 -12.58 6.60
C VAL A 179 4.03 -14.00 6.51
N GLN A 180 4.85 -14.40 7.49
CA GLN A 180 5.51 -15.71 7.52
C GLN A 180 4.51 -16.87 7.63
N GLU A 181 3.47 -16.71 8.44
CA GLU A 181 2.48 -17.75 8.70
C GLU A 181 1.46 -17.91 7.55
N ARG A 182 1.23 -16.85 6.76
CA ARG A 182 0.17 -16.82 5.75
C ARG A 182 0.36 -17.84 4.63
N TRP A 183 1.59 -18.04 4.17
CA TRP A 183 1.91 -18.99 3.08
C TRP A 183 3.07 -19.90 3.45
N LYS A 184 2.77 -21.07 4.03
CA LYS A 184 3.79 -22.05 4.47
C LYS A 184 4.84 -22.39 3.40
N LYS A 185 4.44 -22.52 2.13
CA LYS A 185 5.36 -22.86 1.02
C LYS A 185 6.24 -21.70 0.55
N ALA A 186 5.86 -20.46 0.83
CA ALA A 186 6.57 -19.25 0.40
C ALA A 186 7.03 -18.41 1.60
N ALA A 187 7.05 -19.01 2.80
CA ALA A 187 7.25 -18.29 4.06
C ALA A 187 8.61 -17.58 4.08
N GLU A 188 9.69 -18.27 3.72
CA GLU A 188 11.04 -17.69 3.72
C GLU A 188 11.17 -16.55 2.70
N ARG A 189 10.75 -16.79 1.45
CA ARG A 189 10.77 -15.77 0.39
C ARG A 189 9.93 -14.53 0.76
N ASN A 190 8.77 -14.72 1.38
CA ASN A 190 7.91 -13.60 1.78
C ASN A 190 8.45 -12.89 3.02
N ALA A 191 9.05 -13.59 3.97
CA ALA A 191 9.73 -12.98 5.11
C ALA A 191 10.91 -12.12 4.64
N TYR A 192 11.72 -12.64 3.70
CA TYR A 192 12.78 -11.87 3.05
C TYR A 192 12.22 -10.65 2.31
N ALA A 193 11.15 -10.83 1.52
CA ALA A 193 10.50 -9.73 0.80
C ALA A 193 10.05 -8.61 1.76
N PHE A 194 9.39 -8.98 2.86
CA PHE A 194 8.92 -8.03 3.86
C PHE A 194 10.10 -7.30 4.52
N GLN A 195 11.12 -8.03 4.99
CA GLN A 195 12.28 -7.44 5.64
C GLN A 195 13.03 -6.49 4.71
N ALA A 196 13.24 -6.88 3.45
CA ALA A 196 13.88 -6.01 2.48
C ALA A 196 13.06 -4.74 2.21
N GLY A 197 11.73 -4.82 2.35
CA GLY A 197 10.84 -3.66 2.29
C GLY A 197 11.03 -2.73 3.48
N VAL A 198 11.12 -3.28 4.70
CA VAL A 198 11.38 -2.51 5.94
C VAL A 198 12.71 -1.77 5.88
N GLU A 199 13.71 -2.34 5.19
CA GLU A 199 15.05 -1.77 5.03
C GLU A 199 15.22 -0.95 3.74
N ALA A 200 14.13 -0.75 2.98
CA ALA A 200 14.22 -0.15 1.66
C ALA A 200 14.72 1.30 1.71
N THR A 201 15.59 1.67 0.77
CA THR A 201 15.91 3.09 0.57
C THR A 201 14.83 3.72 -0.31
N LEU A 202 14.04 4.60 0.28
CA LEU A 202 12.97 5.31 -0.41
C LEU A 202 13.46 6.64 -0.99
N THR A 203 12.85 7.05 -2.10
CA THR A 203 13.08 8.37 -2.71
C THR A 203 11.86 9.25 -2.54
N GLY A 204 12.09 10.54 -2.22
CA GLY A 204 11.06 11.58 -2.20
C GLY A 204 10.91 12.30 -3.54
#